data_AF-A0A6G3ZLW8-F1
#
_entry.id   AF-A0A6G3ZLW8-F1
#
_cell.length_a   1.000
_cell.length_b   1.000
_cell.length_c   1.000
_cell.angle_alpha   90.00
_cell.angle_beta   90.00
_cell.angle_gamma   90.00
#
_symmetry.space_group_name_H-M   'P 1'
#
loop_
_entity.id
_entity.type
_entity.pdbx_description
1 polymer ?
#
loop_
_entity_poly.entity_id
_entity_poly.type
_entity_poly.pdbx_seq_one_letter_code
_entity_poly.pdbx_strand_id
1 'polypeptide(L)'
;MAKATTGTAAPDVGGETPPSPSREVMFDLLGNSRRRRVLRHLLDEREITLTDLSARIAAWENDTSVTDLSSRQRKQVYSSLYQTHIPRLSEHGIVAYDADDRIVRLTGDADRLRRFLDVDGPERGHFSYQWSRYFLWTAVVGSAAIAGNWLGTTPATHLGTGELYGLLTVTFMMLSVSFVMAVEGQKLLGVGD
;
A
#
# COMPACT_ATOMS: atom_id res chain seq x y z
N MET A 1 34.52 17.73 68.28
CA MET A 1 33.52 16.64 68.20
C MET A 1 33.18 16.44 66.74
N ALA A 2 33.35 15.19 66.27
CA ALA A 2 33.57 14.84 64.86
C ALA A 2 32.29 14.71 64.03
N LYS A 3 32.43 14.98 62.74
CA LYS A 3 31.46 14.74 61.66
C LYS A 3 31.75 13.34 61.07
N ALA A 4 30.75 12.46 61.03
CA ALA A 4 30.75 11.18 60.30
C ALA A 4 29.29 10.86 59.93
N THR A 5 28.89 10.84 58.65
CA THR A 5 29.00 9.77 57.63
C THR A 5 27.79 8.84 57.62
N THR A 6 26.95 8.95 56.59
CA THR A 6 26.16 7.89 55.92
C THR A 6 25.77 8.53 54.57
N GLY A 7 26.13 8.04 53.39
CA GLY A 7 26.18 6.66 52.92
C GLY A 7 25.07 6.50 51.86
N THR A 8 25.43 6.83 50.62
CA THR A 8 25.02 6.24 49.33
C THR A 8 23.70 5.45 49.23
N ALA A 9 22.82 5.87 48.31
CA ALA A 9 22.14 4.98 47.36
C ALA A 9 21.71 5.78 46.11
N ALA A 10 22.45 5.62 45.02
CA ALA A 10 21.99 5.98 43.68
C ALA A 10 20.82 5.07 43.30
N PRO A 11 19.80 5.56 42.58
CA PRO A 11 18.76 4.67 42.09
C PRO A 11 19.35 3.77 41.00
N ASP A 12 19.15 2.48 41.24
CA ASP A 12 19.31 1.35 40.34
C ASP A 12 18.71 1.66 38.96
N VAL A 13 19.57 1.94 37.98
CA VAL A 13 19.17 2.00 36.57
C VAL A 13 19.10 0.56 36.08
N GLY A 14 17.98 -0.08 36.40
CA GLY A 14 17.59 -1.34 35.77
C GLY A 14 17.55 -1.15 34.25
N GLY A 15 18.13 -2.10 33.53
CA GLY A 15 18.13 -2.12 32.07
C GLY A 15 16.70 -2.18 31.53
N GLU A 16 16.13 -1.03 31.19
CA GLU A 16 14.89 -0.95 30.46
C GLU A 16 15.16 -1.35 29.01
N THR A 17 14.82 -2.60 28.70
CA THR A 17 14.49 -2.96 27.32
C THR A 17 13.43 -1.97 26.85
N PRO A 18 13.61 -1.26 25.72
CA PRO A 18 12.68 -0.22 25.30
C PRO A 18 11.25 -0.76 25.29
N PRO A 19 10.27 -0.01 25.81
CA PRO A 19 8.89 -0.46 25.94
C PRO A 19 8.37 -0.85 24.57
N SER A 20 8.00 -2.13 24.41
CA SER A 20 7.46 -2.60 23.15
C SER A 20 6.16 -1.86 22.84
N PRO A 21 5.91 -1.46 21.57
CA PRO A 21 4.78 -0.59 21.24
C PRO A 21 3.43 -1.21 21.64
N SER A 22 2.49 -0.36 22.06
CA SER A 22 1.13 -0.75 22.42
C SER A 22 0.36 -1.25 21.19
N ARG A 23 -0.80 -1.90 21.41
CA ARG A 23 -1.62 -2.46 20.33
C ARG A 23 -2.13 -1.38 19.36
N GLU A 24 -2.58 -0.24 19.89
CA GLU A 24 -3.07 0.89 19.11
C GLU A 24 -1.97 1.51 18.25
N VAL A 25 -0.78 1.68 18.84
CA VAL A 25 0.41 2.15 18.11
C VAL A 25 0.79 1.19 16.99
N MET A 26 0.72 -0.12 17.25
CA MET A 26 0.96 -1.13 16.22
C MET A 26 -0.05 -1.00 15.07
N PHE A 27 -1.34 -0.81 15.36
CA PHE A 27 -2.35 -0.59 14.30
C PHE A 27 -2.12 0.69 13.51
N ASP A 28 -1.75 1.80 14.17
CA ASP A 28 -1.40 3.05 13.47
C ASP A 28 -0.17 2.86 12.56
N LEU A 29 0.87 2.20 13.05
CA LEU A 29 2.07 1.90 12.27
C LEU A 29 1.77 0.96 11.10
N LEU A 30 0.98 -0.09 11.32
CA LEU A 30 0.62 -1.03 10.26
C LEU A 30 -0.46 -0.50 9.32
N GLY A 31 -1.11 0.63 9.60
CA GLY A 31 -2.09 1.25 8.69
C GLY A 31 -1.52 1.60 7.31
N ASN A 32 -0.21 1.88 7.21
CA ASN A 32 0.43 2.23 5.95
C ASN A 32 0.99 1.01 5.20
N SER A 33 0.65 0.88 3.92
CA SER A 33 1.07 -0.24 3.07
C SER A 33 2.58 -0.37 2.91
N ARG A 34 3.32 0.76 2.80
CA ARG A 34 4.78 0.74 2.72
C ARG A 34 5.41 0.25 4.02
N ARG A 35 4.92 0.70 5.19
CA ARG A 35 5.41 0.20 6.49
C ARG A 35 5.17 -1.31 6.63
N ARG A 36 3.98 -1.81 6.25
CA ARG A 36 3.73 -3.27 6.23
C ARG A 36 4.71 -4.02 5.35
N ARG A 37 4.98 -3.53 4.13
CA ARG A 37 5.92 -4.19 3.20
C ARG A 37 7.35 -4.19 3.71
N VAL A 38 7.82 -3.07 4.27
CA VAL A 38 9.13 -3.00 4.95
C VAL A 38 9.22 -4.09 6.02
N LEU A 39 8.21 -4.16 6.89
CA LEU A 39 8.21 -5.09 8.01
C LEU A 39 8.09 -6.55 7.57
N ARG A 40 7.29 -6.85 6.55
CA ARG A 40 7.23 -8.21 5.96
C ARG A 40 8.58 -8.62 5.40
N HIS A 41 9.24 -7.75 4.65
CA HIS A 41 10.57 -8.06 4.13
C HIS A 41 11.58 -8.30 5.27
N LEU A 42 11.54 -7.45 6.30
CA LEU A 42 12.41 -7.57 7.47
C LEU A 42 12.14 -8.80 8.35
N LEU A 43 10.97 -9.43 8.24
CA LEU A 43 10.66 -10.69 8.91
C LEU A 43 11.30 -11.90 8.22
N ASP A 44 11.57 -11.79 6.92
CA ASP A 44 12.25 -12.81 6.12
C ASP A 44 13.78 -12.59 6.15
N GLU A 45 14.21 -11.36 5.87
CA GLU A 45 15.61 -10.91 5.88
C GLU A 45 15.76 -9.85 6.98
N ARG A 46 16.33 -10.20 8.14
CA ARG A 46 16.39 -9.30 9.32
C ARG A 46 17.11 -7.97 9.11
N GLU A 47 17.87 -7.85 8.04
CA GLU A 47 18.70 -6.70 7.74
C GLU A 47 18.74 -6.47 6.23
N ILE A 48 18.64 -5.20 5.81
CA ILE A 48 18.78 -4.81 4.41
C ILE A 48 19.24 -3.36 4.29
N THR A 49 19.95 -3.03 3.22
CA THR A 49 20.26 -1.63 2.91
C THR A 49 18.99 -0.86 2.53
N LEU A 50 18.92 0.41 2.92
CA LEU A 50 17.79 1.26 2.57
C LEU A 50 17.61 1.37 1.05
N THR A 51 18.70 1.34 0.29
CA THR A 51 18.71 1.37 -1.17
C THR A 51 18.02 0.13 -1.76
N ASP A 52 18.40 -1.06 -1.30
CA ASP A 52 17.84 -2.32 -1.83
C ASP A 52 16.39 -2.50 -1.37
N LEU A 53 16.09 -2.15 -0.12
CA LEU A 53 14.72 -2.15 0.40
C LEU A 53 13.81 -1.23 -0.44
N SER A 54 14.31 -0.04 -0.79
CA SER A 54 13.59 0.89 -1.66
C SER A 54 13.35 0.31 -3.04
N ALA A 55 14.35 -0.38 -3.61
CA ALA A 55 14.24 -0.99 -4.92
C ALA A 55 13.22 -2.13 -4.93
N ARG A 56 13.25 -3.02 -3.92
CA ARG A 56 12.29 -4.13 -3.77
C ARG A 56 10.87 -3.63 -3.60
N ILE A 57 10.65 -2.63 -2.72
CA ILE A 57 9.32 -2.04 -2.51
C ILE A 57 8.84 -1.31 -3.76
N ALA A 58 9.71 -0.58 -4.46
CA ALA A 58 9.35 0.11 -5.69
C ALA A 58 9.00 -0.87 -6.82
N ALA A 59 9.76 -1.96 -6.96
CA ALA A 59 9.48 -3.03 -7.91
C ALA A 59 8.10 -3.64 -7.66
N TRP A 60 7.80 -3.98 -6.40
CA TRP A 60 6.49 -4.46 -5.98
C TRP A 60 5.38 -3.44 -6.26
N GLU A 61 5.58 -2.14 -5.97
CA GLU A 61 4.55 -1.11 -6.17
C GLU A 61 4.23 -0.82 -7.64
N ASN A 62 5.15 -1.13 -8.54
CA ASN A 62 5.01 -0.88 -9.97
C ASN A 62 4.80 -2.17 -10.77
N ASP A 63 4.52 -3.30 -10.10
CA ASP A 63 4.33 -4.62 -10.71
C ASP A 63 5.45 -4.95 -11.72
N THR A 64 6.70 -4.67 -11.35
CA THR A 64 7.87 -4.79 -12.22
C THR A 64 9.04 -5.47 -11.52
N SER A 65 10.07 -5.83 -12.27
CA SER A 65 11.31 -6.37 -11.72
C SER A 65 12.22 -5.24 -11.20
N VAL A 66 13.16 -5.58 -10.30
CA VAL A 66 14.18 -4.61 -9.85
C VAL A 66 15.08 -4.16 -11.00
N THR A 67 15.30 -5.02 -12.00
CA THR A 67 16.12 -4.72 -13.18
C THR A 67 15.42 -3.77 -14.16
N ASP A 68 14.10 -3.83 -14.26
CA ASP A 68 13.30 -2.96 -15.15
C ASP A 68 12.83 -1.67 -14.45
N LEU A 69 13.25 -1.46 -13.20
CA LEU A 69 12.83 -0.34 -12.38
C LEU A 69 13.56 0.95 -12.77
N SER A 70 12.80 2.02 -13.03
CA SER A 70 13.41 3.33 -13.31
C SER A 70 14.07 3.92 -12.06
N SER A 71 15.17 4.65 -12.28
CA SER A 71 15.85 5.39 -11.20
C SER A 71 14.94 6.39 -10.47
N ARG A 72 13.95 6.95 -11.17
CA ARG A 72 12.95 7.87 -10.58
C ARG A 72 12.04 7.15 -9.58
N GLN A 73 11.49 6.00 -9.95
CA GLN A 73 10.63 5.20 -9.08
C GLN A 73 11.38 4.77 -7.81
N ARG A 74 12.60 4.24 -7.98
CA ARG A 74 13.46 3.86 -6.84
C ARG A 74 13.74 5.04 -5.91
N LYS A 75 14.10 6.21 -6.46
CA LYS A 75 14.39 7.41 -5.67
C LYS A 75 13.18 7.92 -4.90
N GLN A 76 11.99 7.88 -5.49
CA GLN A 76 10.76 8.31 -4.82
C GLN A 76 10.45 7.44 -3.60
N VAL A 77 10.57 6.12 -3.72
CA VAL A 77 10.39 5.21 -2.59
C VAL A 77 11.48 5.42 -1.55
N TYR A 78 12.75 5.55 -1.96
CA TYR A 78 13.86 5.83 -1.05
C TYR A 78 13.62 7.06 -0.19
N SER A 79 13.26 8.19 -0.79
CA SER A 79 12.98 9.42 -0.04
C SER A 79 11.82 9.22 0.95
N SER A 80 10.76 8.54 0.55
CA SER A 80 9.61 8.24 1.41
C SER A 80 9.97 7.32 2.58
N LEU A 81 10.79 6.28 2.34
CA LEU A 81 11.25 5.39 3.40
C LEU A 81 12.12 6.15 4.39
N TYR A 82 13.11 6.89 3.89
CA TYR A 82 14.05 7.65 4.69
C TYR A 82 13.38 8.72 5.56
N GLN A 83 12.45 9.49 5.00
CA GLN A 83 11.89 10.66 5.67
C GLN A 83 10.71 10.34 6.58
N THR A 84 9.95 9.29 6.29
CA THR A 84 8.66 9.05 6.94
C THR A 84 8.56 7.67 7.56
N HIS A 85 8.87 6.62 6.81
CA HIS A 85 8.54 5.27 7.26
C HIS A 85 9.56 4.71 8.26
N ILE A 86 10.85 4.82 7.97
CA ILE A 86 11.91 4.32 8.85
C ILE A 86 11.97 5.11 10.17
N PRO A 87 11.92 6.47 10.18
CA PRO A 87 11.92 7.22 11.44
C PRO A 87 10.76 6.83 12.35
N ARG A 88 9.52 6.77 11.83
CA ARG A 88 8.33 6.33 12.58
C ARG A 88 8.50 4.92 13.16
N LEU A 89 9.04 3.97 12.40
CA LEU A 89 9.25 2.61 12.90
C LEU A 89 10.35 2.54 13.97
N SER A 90 11.38 3.40 13.84
CA SER A 90 12.49 3.48 14.78
C SER A 90 12.10 4.16 16.09
N GLU A 91 11.27 5.20 16.05
CA GLU A 91 10.71 5.88 17.24
C GLU A 91 9.99 4.92 18.17
N HIS A 92 9.39 3.87 17.63
CA HIS A 92 8.68 2.83 18.37
C HIS A 92 9.48 1.53 18.56
N GLY A 93 10.79 1.56 18.28
CA GLY A 93 11.70 0.43 18.51
C GLY A 93 11.42 -0.82 17.67
N ILE A 94 10.66 -0.70 16.57
CA ILE A 94 10.36 -1.83 15.69
C ILE A 94 11.54 -2.16 14.78
N VAL A 95 12.21 -1.12 14.30
CA VAL A 95 13.44 -1.24 13.49
C VAL A 95 14.53 -0.34 14.06
N ALA A 96 15.79 -0.70 13.85
CA ALA A 96 16.92 0.20 14.00
C ALA A 96 17.40 0.63 12.62
N TYR A 97 17.77 1.90 12.50
CA TYR A 97 18.39 2.44 11.30
C TYR A 97 19.82 2.88 11.62
N ASP A 98 20.77 2.30 10.90
CA ASP A 98 22.17 2.71 10.90
C ASP A 98 22.37 3.74 9.79
N ALA A 99 22.72 4.97 10.15
CA ALA A 99 22.88 6.06 9.19
C ALA A 99 24.21 5.98 8.42
N ASP A 100 25.25 5.39 9.03
CA ASP A 100 26.58 5.29 8.45
C ASP A 100 26.58 4.23 7.34
N ASP A 101 26.02 3.06 7.65
CA ASP A 101 25.90 1.95 6.69
C ASP A 101 24.62 2.02 5.84
N ARG A 102 23.66 2.89 6.20
CA ARG A 102 22.32 3.00 5.61
C ARG A 102 21.55 1.70 5.66
N ILE A 103 21.67 0.99 6.76
CA ILE A 103 21.09 -0.33 6.97
C ILE A 103 19.87 -0.23 7.88
N VAL A 104 18.81 -0.94 7.53
CA VAL A 104 17.62 -1.11 8.36
C VAL A 104 17.64 -2.53 8.95
N ARG A 105 17.54 -2.63 10.27
CA ARG A 105 17.51 -3.91 11.02
C ARG A 105 16.20 -4.06 11.77
N LEU A 106 15.64 -5.27 11.78
CA LEU A 106 14.48 -5.57 12.63
C LEU A 106 14.93 -5.71 14.10
N THR A 107 14.40 -4.88 14.98
CA THR A 107 14.68 -4.93 16.43
C THR A 107 13.51 -5.46 17.25
N GLY A 108 12.29 -5.33 16.74
CA GLY A 108 11.09 -5.85 17.42
C GLY A 108 11.02 -7.37 17.48
N ASP A 109 10.15 -7.88 18.35
CA ASP A 109 9.79 -9.30 18.39
C ASP A 109 9.10 -9.71 17.07
N ALA A 110 9.80 -10.52 16.28
CA ALA A 110 9.36 -10.99 14.97
C ALA A 110 8.05 -11.79 15.04
N ASP A 111 7.86 -12.62 16.08
CA ASP A 111 6.68 -13.46 16.19
C ASP A 111 5.46 -12.64 16.62
N ARG A 112 5.66 -11.63 17.47
CA ARG A 112 4.63 -10.64 17.78
C ARG A 112 4.24 -9.86 16.54
N LEU A 113 5.21 -9.40 15.75
CA LEU A 113 4.97 -8.61 14.55
C LEU A 113 4.23 -9.42 13.46
N ARG A 114 4.62 -10.69 13.25
CA ARG A 114 3.90 -11.61 12.35
C ARG A 114 2.42 -11.71 12.69
N ARG A 115 2.08 -11.89 13.97
CA ARG A 115 0.67 -11.94 14.41
C ARG A 115 -0.12 -10.69 14.02
N PHE A 116 0.48 -9.51 14.03
CA PHE A 116 -0.22 -8.29 13.61
C PHE A 116 -0.31 -8.15 12.09
N LEU A 117 0.72 -8.57 11.36
CA LEU A 117 0.74 -8.52 9.89
C LEU A 117 -0.18 -9.57 9.25
N ASP A 118 -0.39 -10.72 9.90
CA ASP A 118 -1.28 -11.79 9.42
C ASP A 118 -2.76 -11.49 9.69
N VAL A 119 -3.07 -10.73 10.75
CA VAL A 119 -4.45 -10.31 11.08
C VAL A 119 -4.98 -9.31 10.05
N ASP A 120 -4.10 -8.52 9.43
CA ASP A 120 -4.42 -7.69 8.27
C ASP A 120 -4.21 -8.51 6.97
N GLY A 121 -5.17 -9.40 6.69
CA GLY A 121 -5.23 -10.26 5.50
C GLY A 121 -4.97 -9.54 4.15
N PRO A 122 -4.81 -10.33 3.07
CA PRO A 122 -3.97 -10.05 1.92
C PRO A 122 -4.22 -8.65 1.34
N GLU A 123 -3.20 -7.82 1.47
CA GLU A 123 -2.88 -6.66 0.65
C GLU A 123 -4.08 -5.95 -0.01
N ARG A 124 -4.80 -5.12 0.76
CA ARG A 124 -5.62 -3.99 0.24
C ARG A 124 -4.75 -2.91 -0.44
N GLY A 125 -3.79 -3.33 -1.26
CA GLY A 125 -2.66 -2.53 -1.72
C GLY A 125 -2.32 -2.71 -3.20
N HIS A 126 -3.01 -3.59 -3.94
CA HIS A 126 -3.10 -3.51 -5.39
C HIS A 126 -4.39 -2.77 -5.78
N PHE A 127 -4.53 -1.50 -5.36
CA PHE A 127 -5.34 -0.55 -6.14
C PHE A 127 -4.57 -0.16 -7.41
N SER A 128 -4.14 -1.18 -8.14
CA SER A 128 -4.19 -1.31 -9.59
C SER A 128 -4.59 -0.02 -10.31
N TYR A 129 -3.58 0.68 -10.82
CA TYR A 129 -3.73 1.62 -11.95
C TYR A 129 -4.34 0.93 -13.20
N GLN A 130 -4.58 -0.39 -13.17
CA GLN A 130 -5.12 -1.20 -14.25
C GLN A 130 -6.62 -0.91 -14.49
N TRP A 131 -7.37 -0.43 -13.48
CA TRP A 131 -8.76 -0.02 -13.64
C TRP A 131 -8.94 1.17 -14.59
N SER A 132 -7.91 2.03 -14.72
CA SER A 132 -7.89 3.15 -15.66
C SER A 132 -8.02 2.67 -17.12
N ARG A 133 -7.50 1.48 -17.45
CA ARG A 133 -7.60 0.90 -18.79
C ARG A 133 -9.01 0.43 -19.12
N TYR A 134 -9.76 -0.07 -18.14
CA TYR A 134 -11.19 -0.40 -18.32
C TYR A 134 -12.01 0.86 -18.56
N PHE A 135 -11.80 1.92 -17.78
CA PHE A 135 -12.43 3.23 -18.01
C PHE A 135 -12.08 3.81 -19.39
N LEU A 136 -10.83 3.66 -19.84
CA LEU A 136 -10.37 4.15 -21.13
C LEU A 136 -11.04 3.39 -22.29
N TRP A 137 -11.13 2.06 -22.23
CA TRP A 137 -11.83 1.29 -23.25
C TRP A 137 -13.34 1.58 -23.28
N THR A 138 -13.99 1.74 -22.12
CA THR A 138 -15.41 2.13 -22.09
C THR A 138 -15.65 3.53 -22.64
N ALA A 139 -14.76 4.48 -22.33
CA ALA A 139 -14.82 5.83 -22.89
C ALA A 139 -14.62 5.80 -24.42
N VAL A 140 -13.66 5.02 -24.91
CA VAL A 140 -13.40 4.86 -26.35
C VAL A 140 -14.60 4.24 -27.07
N VAL A 141 -15.20 3.17 -26.54
CA VAL A 141 -16.36 2.51 -27.15
C VAL A 141 -17.59 3.42 -27.12
N GLY A 142 -17.86 4.09 -26.00
CA GLY A 142 -18.95 5.07 -25.89
C GLY A 142 -18.76 6.26 -26.85
N SER A 143 -17.55 6.83 -26.90
CA SER A 143 -17.22 7.92 -27.83
C SER A 143 -17.29 7.48 -29.29
N ALA A 144 -16.88 6.26 -29.63
CA ALA A 144 -16.98 5.73 -30.99
C ALA A 144 -18.44 5.53 -31.44
N ALA A 145 -19.31 5.06 -30.55
CA ALA A 145 -20.74 4.93 -30.82
C ALA A 145 -21.40 6.31 -31.07
N ILE A 146 -21.07 7.31 -30.24
CA ILE A 146 -21.56 8.69 -30.39
C ILE A 146 -21.01 9.34 -31.68
N ALA A 147 -19.73 9.14 -31.97
CA ALA A 147 -19.08 9.67 -33.16
C ALA A 147 -19.64 9.03 -34.44
N GLY A 148 -19.91 7.72 -34.44
CA GLY A 148 -20.55 7.02 -35.56
C GLY A 148 -21.93 7.57 -35.90
N ASN A 149 -22.70 7.96 -34.87
CA ASN A 149 -23.97 8.64 -35.02
C ASN A 149 -23.80 10.08 -35.56
N TRP A 150 -22.79 10.83 -35.11
CA TRP A 150 -22.52 12.20 -35.55
C TRP A 150 -21.98 12.28 -36.99
N LEU A 151 -21.23 11.27 -37.45
CA LEU A 151 -20.65 11.20 -38.79
C LEU A 151 -21.67 10.84 -39.89
N GLY A 152 -22.95 10.65 -39.55
CA GLY A 152 -24.03 10.50 -40.52
C GLY A 152 -23.95 9.25 -41.41
N THR A 153 -23.27 8.19 -40.94
CA THR A 153 -23.08 6.95 -41.72
C THR A 153 -24.26 5.98 -41.71
N THR A 154 -25.42 6.38 -41.18
CA THR A 154 -26.73 5.73 -41.42
C THR A 154 -27.81 6.80 -41.63
N PRO A 155 -28.80 6.58 -42.51
CA PRO A 155 -29.73 7.62 -42.95
C PRO A 155 -30.66 8.04 -41.81
N ALA A 156 -30.44 9.25 -41.31
CA ALA A 156 -31.15 9.84 -40.17
C ALA A 156 -32.55 10.35 -40.54
N THR A 157 -33.47 9.47 -40.95
CA THR A 157 -34.90 9.84 -41.12
C THR A 157 -35.91 8.82 -40.59
N HIS A 158 -35.50 7.76 -39.91
CA HIS A 158 -36.44 6.75 -39.37
C HIS A 158 -36.20 6.37 -37.91
N LEU A 159 -35.56 7.23 -37.12
CA LEU A 159 -35.30 6.86 -35.73
C LEU A 159 -36.55 7.07 -34.86
N GLY A 160 -37.26 5.97 -34.59
CA GLY A 160 -38.39 5.97 -33.67
C GLY A 160 -37.93 6.16 -32.23
N THR A 161 -38.79 6.63 -31.34
CA THR A 161 -38.48 6.82 -29.90
C THR A 161 -37.86 5.57 -29.27
N GLY A 162 -38.16 4.38 -29.79
CA GLY A 162 -37.59 3.09 -29.39
C GLY A 162 -36.06 2.96 -29.54
N GLU A 163 -35.45 3.55 -30.57
CA GLU A 163 -33.99 3.47 -30.75
C GLU A 163 -33.24 4.38 -29.77
N LEU A 164 -33.86 5.50 -29.38
CA LEU A 164 -33.35 6.36 -28.32
C LEU A 164 -33.35 5.63 -26.97
N TYR A 165 -34.43 4.90 -26.67
CA TYR A 165 -34.50 4.05 -25.47
C TYR A 165 -33.49 2.89 -25.53
N GLY A 166 -33.29 2.28 -26.70
CA GLY A 166 -32.27 1.24 -26.88
C GLY A 166 -30.85 1.74 -26.53
N LEU A 167 -30.48 2.93 -27.00
CA LEU A 167 -29.19 3.55 -26.69
C LEU A 167 -29.05 3.86 -25.19
N LEU A 168 -30.11 4.39 -24.57
CA LEU A 168 -30.14 4.66 -23.13
C LEU A 168 -29.96 3.36 -22.33
N THR A 169 -30.66 2.29 -22.71
CA THR A 169 -30.57 0.98 -22.05
C THR A 169 -29.20 0.36 -22.18
N VAL A 170 -28.54 0.45 -23.35
CA VAL A 170 -27.16 -0.06 -23.53
C VAL A 170 -26.17 0.72 -22.68
N THR A 171 -26.30 2.05 -22.62
CA THR A 171 -25.44 2.92 -21.80
C THR A 171 -25.64 2.63 -20.31
N PHE A 172 -26.90 2.45 -19.89
CA PHE A 172 -27.25 2.09 -18.53
C PHE A 172 -26.76 0.68 -18.17
N MET A 173 -26.87 -0.30 -19.07
CA MET A 173 -26.33 -1.66 -18.89
C MET A 173 -24.81 -1.63 -18.76
N MET A 174 -24.11 -0.86 -19.59
CA MET A 174 -22.65 -0.68 -19.46
C MET A 174 -22.26 -0.03 -18.13
N LEU A 175 -22.99 1.01 -17.70
CA LEU A 175 -22.80 1.66 -16.39
C LEU A 175 -23.09 0.69 -15.24
N SER A 176 -24.14 -0.10 -15.35
CA SER A 176 -24.57 -1.09 -14.35
C SER A 176 -23.56 -2.23 -14.23
N VAL A 177 -23.09 -2.80 -15.34
CA VAL A 177 -22.06 -3.84 -15.36
C VAL A 177 -20.74 -3.29 -14.82
N SER A 178 -20.36 -2.06 -15.17
CA SER A 178 -19.18 -1.38 -14.63
C SER A 178 -19.28 -1.16 -13.11
N PHE A 179 -20.44 -0.71 -12.63
CA PHE A 179 -20.71 -0.51 -11.20
C PHE A 179 -20.76 -1.83 -10.42
N VAL A 180 -21.43 -2.86 -10.96
CA VAL A 180 -21.50 -4.21 -10.38
C VAL A 180 -20.10 -4.82 -10.32
N MET A 181 -19.27 -4.68 -11.34
CA MET A 181 -17.89 -5.19 -11.28
C MET A 181 -17.02 -4.39 -10.30
N ALA A 182 -17.28 -3.09 -10.14
CA ALA A 182 -16.59 -2.25 -9.16
C ALA A 182 -17.00 -2.55 -7.70
N VAL A 183 -18.27 -2.91 -7.46
CA VAL A 183 -18.84 -3.14 -6.13
C VAL A 183 -18.81 -4.62 -5.73
N GLU A 184 -19.04 -5.52 -6.68
CA GLU A 184 -19.34 -6.94 -6.48
C GLU A 184 -18.20 -7.86 -6.91
N GLY A 185 -17.24 -7.38 -7.72
CA GLY A 185 -15.93 -8.04 -7.88
C GLY A 185 -15.18 -8.20 -6.55
N GLN A 186 -15.55 -7.41 -5.53
CA GLN A 186 -15.10 -7.55 -4.14
C GLN A 186 -15.74 -8.73 -3.40
N LYS A 187 -16.97 -9.15 -3.77
CA LYS A 187 -17.72 -10.24 -3.11
C LYS A 187 -17.55 -11.58 -3.82
N LEU A 188 -17.37 -11.59 -5.14
CA LEU A 188 -17.26 -12.84 -5.92
C LEU A 188 -15.91 -13.54 -5.75
N LEU A 189 -14.87 -12.85 -5.31
CA LEU A 189 -13.54 -13.43 -5.01
C LEU A 189 -13.31 -13.68 -3.52
N GLY A 190 -14.36 -13.56 -2.69
CA GLY A 190 -14.31 -13.88 -1.28
C GLY A 190 -15.68 -14.30 -0.79
N VAL A 191 -15.97 -15.60 -0.91
CA VAL A 191 -16.64 -16.48 0.10
C VAL A 191 -17.09 -17.79 -0.56
N GLY A 192 -16.65 -18.90 0.03
CA GLY A 192 -16.95 -20.31 -0.31
C GLY A 192 -15.67 -21.04 -0.68
N ASP A 193 -14.92 -21.68 0.23
CA ASP A 193 -15.22 -22.26 1.54
C ASP A 193 -14.06 -22.07 2.54
#